data_AF-A0A7C3D547-F1
#
_entry.id   AF-A0A7C3D547-F1
#
_cell.length_a   1.000
_cell.length_b   1.000
_cell.length_c   1.000
_cell.angle_alpha   90.00
_cell.angle_beta   90.00
_cell.angle_gamma   90.00
#
_symmetry.space_group_name_H-M   'P 1'
#
loop_
_entity.id
_entity.type
_entity.pdbx_description
1 polymer ?
#
loop_
_entity_poly.entity_id
_entity_poly.type
_entity_poly.pdbx_seq_one_letter_code
_entity_poly.pdbx_strand_id
1 'polypeptide(L)'
;MAWNELESAWWSVVDGANEISCVGEWRCPGYYGYGIRGTVVQFVRIAPDLVGFYLDRQEIPPGACSRFPVSTFASSEDGQIETDERRKRALDWMSSLLSVFWMYLTDDEIEFVEHRALTYVMEETLKRRHKKEAVEHILKSLINAGKPGFVSEFEYACRQIGQSMRKQGVSSIAWKRLQAEYPSVAERYKEQFLPMISGGKLTVEQLEKVKYRSSYEIRLSVWRGGYAIEDVPQLVIEVRNSGIHEGYVEQGGQYEMVSRKLREVAAMPRHPGTENTIGWLRIHIDNEQKICFVDEVQSDALEAALAIGNEPARLFVKECRDWNLHGFATVCKWAMDIGYRAAIHSRESVQARAYMTQSDRKWNTYYRSIIHRFGLKKCVFPGYSMPLWVDRSKYDGHLLSFPGAIGSHPDTFSGNTCRILKTT
;
A
#
# COMPACT_ATOMS: atom_id res chain seq x y z
N MET A 1 -17.84 -39.95 -1.73
CA MET A 1 -17.96 -38.73 -2.53
C MET A 1 -18.69 -39.10 -3.80
N ALA A 2 -19.99 -38.82 -3.84
CA ALA A 2 -20.84 -39.00 -5.01
C ALA A 2 -20.70 -37.77 -5.92
N TRP A 3 -20.90 -37.95 -7.22
CA TRP A 3 -20.83 -36.86 -8.19
C TRP A 3 -21.78 -35.70 -7.84
N ASN A 4 -23.02 -36.05 -7.46
CA ASN A 4 -24.07 -35.09 -7.10
C ASN A 4 -23.71 -34.21 -5.88
N GLU A 5 -22.85 -34.69 -4.97
CA GLU A 5 -22.35 -33.91 -3.82
C GLU A 5 -21.40 -32.80 -4.30
N LEU A 6 -20.48 -33.14 -5.23
CA LEU A 6 -19.54 -32.20 -5.84
C LEU A 6 -20.24 -31.19 -6.73
N GLU A 7 -21.20 -31.64 -7.54
CA GLU A 7 -21.97 -30.78 -8.44
C GLU A 7 -22.84 -29.77 -7.67
N SER A 8 -23.54 -30.22 -6.62
CA SER A 8 -24.30 -29.34 -5.73
C SER A 8 -23.39 -28.32 -5.02
N ALA A 9 -22.24 -28.78 -4.52
CA ALA A 9 -21.27 -27.89 -3.86
C ALA A 9 -20.71 -26.82 -4.81
N TRP A 10 -20.34 -27.21 -6.04
CA TRP A 10 -19.87 -26.31 -7.11
C TRP A 10 -20.91 -25.23 -7.44
N TRP A 11 -22.13 -25.63 -7.82
CA TRP A 11 -23.18 -24.67 -8.19
C TRP A 11 -23.54 -23.74 -7.03
N SER A 12 -23.56 -24.25 -5.78
CA SER A 12 -23.82 -23.38 -4.63
C SER A 12 -22.83 -22.21 -4.49
N VAL A 13 -21.58 -22.36 -4.96
CA VAL A 13 -20.57 -21.29 -4.96
C VAL A 13 -20.66 -20.44 -6.24
N VAL A 14 -20.87 -21.05 -7.40
CA VAL A 14 -20.99 -20.37 -8.72
C VAL A 14 -22.24 -19.50 -8.83
N ASP A 15 -23.36 -19.94 -8.28
CA ASP A 15 -24.63 -19.19 -8.28
C ASP A 15 -24.65 -18.12 -7.17
N GLY A 16 -23.67 -18.15 -6.26
CA GLY A 16 -23.49 -17.15 -5.19
C GLY A 16 -24.32 -17.40 -3.93
N ALA A 17 -24.96 -18.57 -3.80
CA ALA A 17 -25.68 -18.97 -2.60
C ALA A 17 -24.75 -19.20 -1.38
N ASN A 18 -23.50 -19.61 -1.63
CA ASN A 18 -22.45 -19.80 -0.64
C ASN A 18 -21.15 -19.11 -1.10
N GLU A 19 -20.34 -18.60 -0.16
CA GLU A 19 -18.98 -18.14 -0.47
C GLU A 19 -17.95 -19.28 -0.49
N ILE A 20 -18.19 -20.33 0.29
CA ILE A 20 -17.35 -21.54 0.35
C ILE A 20 -18.26 -22.76 0.41
N SER A 21 -17.89 -23.82 -0.29
CA SER A 21 -18.51 -25.14 -0.14
C SER A 21 -17.46 -26.24 -0.09
N CYS A 22 -17.66 -27.21 0.80
CA CYS A 22 -16.67 -28.22 1.17
C CYS A 22 -17.27 -29.62 1.02
N VAL A 23 -16.54 -30.54 0.39
CA VAL A 23 -16.97 -31.93 0.18
C VAL A 23 -15.87 -32.89 0.62
N GLY A 24 -16.26 -33.97 1.28
CA GLY A 24 -15.33 -34.91 1.89
C GLY A 24 -14.80 -34.45 3.23
N GLU A 25 -15.68 -33.98 4.13
CA GLU A 25 -15.36 -33.95 5.55
C GLU A 25 -15.44 -35.37 6.12
N TRP A 26 -14.42 -35.80 6.87
CA TRP A 26 -14.40 -37.08 7.55
C TRP A 26 -13.45 -37.05 8.76
N ARG A 27 -13.68 -37.97 9.70
CA ARG A 27 -12.92 -38.11 10.94
C ARG A 27 -12.30 -39.49 11.01
N CYS A 28 -11.04 -39.58 11.44
CA CYS A 28 -10.42 -40.85 11.82
C CYS A 28 -10.76 -41.13 13.30
N PRO A 29 -11.52 -42.19 13.65
CA PRO A 29 -11.88 -42.45 15.04
C PRO A 29 -10.65 -42.77 15.90
N GLY A 30 -10.64 -42.31 17.15
CA GLY A 30 -9.47 -42.41 18.04
C GLY A 30 -9.04 -43.83 18.46
N TYR A 31 -9.81 -44.85 18.10
CA TYR A 31 -9.49 -46.27 18.37
C TYR A 31 -8.73 -46.96 17.20
N TYR A 32 -8.52 -46.28 16.07
CA TYR A 32 -7.69 -46.83 14.99
C TYR A 32 -6.20 -46.78 15.35
N GLY A 33 -5.45 -47.80 14.95
CA GLY A 33 -3.98 -47.85 15.12
C GLY A 33 -3.19 -47.22 13.97
N TYR A 34 -3.85 -46.61 12.99
CA TYR A 34 -3.25 -46.09 11.76
C TYR A 34 -4.01 -44.86 11.24
N GLY A 35 -3.32 -44.02 10.46
CA GLY A 35 -3.93 -42.89 9.76
C GLY A 35 -4.84 -43.35 8.64
N ILE A 36 -5.99 -42.69 8.47
CA ILE A 36 -6.88 -42.92 7.32
C ILE A 36 -6.52 -41.89 6.24
N ARG A 37 -6.61 -42.30 4.96
CA ARG A 37 -6.43 -41.43 3.80
C ARG A 37 -7.76 -41.17 3.10
N GLY A 38 -8.10 -39.91 2.88
CA GLY A 38 -9.30 -39.48 2.14
C GLY A 38 -9.01 -38.27 1.27
N THR A 39 -9.98 -37.89 0.44
CA THR A 39 -9.90 -36.71 -0.43
C THR A 39 -10.79 -35.61 0.13
N VAL A 40 -10.25 -34.41 0.27
CA VAL A 40 -11.00 -33.18 0.52
C VAL A 40 -11.15 -32.40 -0.78
N VAL A 41 -12.29 -31.73 -0.95
CA VAL A 41 -12.53 -30.77 -2.03
C VAL A 41 -13.12 -29.50 -1.45
N GLN A 42 -12.62 -28.35 -1.87
CA GLN A 42 -13.10 -27.04 -1.45
C GLN A 42 -13.27 -26.11 -2.66
N PHE A 43 -14.44 -25.49 -2.74
CA PHE A 43 -14.79 -24.44 -3.68
C PHE A 43 -14.85 -23.11 -2.94
N VAL A 44 -14.26 -22.05 -3.49
CA VAL A 44 -14.18 -20.72 -2.83
C VAL A 44 -14.49 -19.61 -3.84
N ARG A 45 -15.48 -18.77 -3.55
CA ARG A 45 -15.73 -17.52 -4.29
C ARG A 45 -14.72 -16.46 -3.86
N ILE A 46 -13.68 -16.29 -4.67
CA ILE A 46 -12.59 -15.34 -4.42
C ILE A 46 -13.09 -13.91 -4.72
N ALA A 47 -13.65 -13.72 -5.92
CA ALA A 47 -14.22 -12.48 -6.42
C ALA A 47 -15.60 -12.74 -7.09
N PRO A 48 -16.35 -11.71 -7.52
CA PRO A 48 -17.68 -11.90 -8.13
C PRO A 48 -17.69 -12.78 -9.39
N ASP A 49 -16.60 -12.75 -10.16
CA ASP A 49 -16.38 -13.50 -11.40
C ASP A 49 -15.40 -14.68 -11.23
N LEU A 50 -14.92 -14.96 -10.00
CA LEU A 50 -13.70 -15.75 -9.78
C LEU A 50 -13.89 -16.82 -8.71
N VAL A 51 -13.90 -18.09 -9.12
CA VAL A 51 -14.04 -19.25 -8.22
C VAL A 51 -12.74 -20.06 -8.19
N GLY A 52 -12.18 -20.24 -6.99
CA GLY A 52 -11.06 -21.12 -6.71
C GLY A 52 -11.52 -22.54 -6.41
N PHE A 53 -10.79 -23.52 -6.95
CA PHE A 53 -10.95 -24.95 -6.72
C PHE A 53 -9.68 -25.53 -6.10
N TYR A 54 -9.85 -26.15 -4.93
CA TYR A 54 -8.81 -26.91 -4.22
C TYR A 54 -9.25 -28.36 -4.05
N LEU A 55 -8.34 -29.29 -4.33
CA LEU A 55 -8.52 -30.73 -4.12
C LEU A 55 -7.22 -31.33 -3.61
N ASP A 56 -7.30 -32.08 -2.51
CA ASP A 56 -6.14 -32.67 -1.83
C ASP A 56 -6.47 -34.05 -1.24
N ARG A 57 -5.45 -34.88 -1.07
CA ARG A 57 -5.55 -36.24 -0.53
C ARG A 57 -4.82 -36.36 0.81
N GLN A 58 -5.55 -36.04 1.87
CA GLN A 58 -5.02 -35.97 3.22
C GLN A 58 -4.92 -37.35 3.87
N GLU A 59 -3.82 -37.56 4.61
CA GLU A 59 -3.72 -38.58 5.65
C GLU A 59 -3.90 -37.89 7.00
N ILE A 60 -4.82 -38.37 7.83
CA ILE A 60 -5.04 -37.81 9.18
C ILE A 60 -4.85 -38.90 10.25
N PRO A 61 -4.23 -38.57 11.39
CA PRO A 61 -4.01 -39.53 12.47
C PRO A 61 -5.31 -39.85 13.23
N PRO A 62 -5.34 -40.96 13.98
CA PRO A 62 -6.43 -41.31 14.88
C PRO A 62 -6.87 -40.15 15.78
N GLY A 63 -8.18 -39.92 15.86
CA GLY A 63 -8.82 -38.88 16.65
C GLY A 63 -9.09 -37.56 15.90
N ALA A 64 -8.32 -37.28 14.83
CA ALA A 64 -8.38 -36.04 14.06
C ALA A 64 -9.45 -36.05 12.95
N CYS A 65 -9.77 -34.85 12.44
CA CYS A 65 -10.63 -34.62 11.27
C CYS A 65 -9.82 -34.10 10.07
N SER A 66 -10.35 -34.32 8.87
CA SER A 66 -9.93 -33.67 7.61
C SER A 66 -9.92 -32.14 7.74
N ARG A 67 -9.03 -31.45 7.03
CA ARG A 67 -8.91 -29.99 7.09
C ARG A 67 -9.07 -29.36 5.71
N PHE A 68 -10.03 -28.46 5.58
CA PHE A 68 -10.12 -27.56 4.44
C PHE A 68 -9.16 -26.38 4.69
N PRO A 69 -8.27 -26.02 3.74
CA PRO A 69 -7.21 -25.07 4.00
C PRO A 69 -7.69 -23.63 4.06
N VAL A 70 -8.71 -23.25 3.27
CA VAL A 70 -9.26 -21.89 3.27
C VAL A 70 -10.35 -21.79 4.33
N SER A 71 -10.23 -20.80 5.22
CA SER A 71 -11.25 -20.51 6.23
C SER A 71 -12.41 -19.70 5.63
N THR A 72 -13.57 -19.64 6.29
CA THR A 72 -14.69 -18.83 5.83
C THR A 72 -14.43 -17.33 6.02
N PHE A 73 -14.86 -16.51 5.06
CA PHE A 73 -14.90 -15.06 5.25
C PHE A 73 -15.93 -14.72 6.34
N ALA A 74 -15.74 -13.58 7.00
CA ALA A 74 -16.64 -13.15 8.07
C ALA A 74 -17.94 -12.58 7.48
N SER A 75 -19.08 -13.20 7.79
CA SER A 75 -20.38 -12.75 7.27
C SER A 75 -20.96 -11.57 8.07
N SER A 76 -21.97 -10.89 7.53
CA SER A 76 -22.81 -9.97 8.29
C SER A 76 -23.87 -10.67 9.15
N GLU A 77 -24.15 -11.94 8.87
CA GLU A 77 -25.17 -12.77 9.53
C GLU A 77 -24.63 -13.52 10.78
N ASP A 78 -23.32 -13.44 11.04
CA ASP A 78 -22.59 -13.90 12.24
C ASP A 78 -23.01 -13.09 13.51
N GLY A 79 -24.30 -12.89 13.73
CA GLY A 79 -24.91 -11.87 14.61
C GLY A 79 -24.58 -11.96 16.10
N GLN A 80 -24.08 -13.11 16.57
CA GLN A 80 -23.67 -13.33 17.96
C GLN A 80 -22.15 -13.34 18.17
N ILE A 81 -21.36 -13.14 17.12
CA ILE A 81 -19.89 -13.26 17.15
C ILE A 81 -19.27 -11.88 17.41
N GLU A 82 -18.33 -11.81 18.36
CA GLU A 82 -17.67 -10.55 18.69
C GLU A 82 -16.95 -9.92 17.49
N THR A 83 -16.99 -8.60 17.43
CA THR A 83 -16.35 -7.79 16.36
C THR A 83 -14.84 -8.05 16.23
N ASP A 84 -14.21 -8.57 17.26
CA ASP A 84 -12.76 -8.85 17.28
C ASP A 84 -12.47 -10.21 16.63
N GLU A 85 -13.32 -11.22 16.85
CA GLU A 85 -13.26 -12.48 16.12
C GLU A 85 -13.60 -12.32 14.63
N ARG A 86 -14.65 -11.55 14.29
CA ARG A 86 -15.00 -11.29 12.87
C ARG A 86 -13.84 -10.65 12.10
N ARG A 87 -13.17 -9.67 12.71
CA ARG A 87 -12.00 -9.01 12.12
C ARG A 87 -10.82 -9.97 11.98
N LYS A 88 -10.63 -10.87 12.94
CA LYS A 88 -9.63 -11.94 12.82
C LYS A 88 -9.97 -12.89 11.65
N ARG A 89 -11.21 -13.40 11.58
CA ARG A 89 -11.69 -14.30 10.51
C ARG A 89 -11.46 -13.74 9.10
N ALA A 90 -11.68 -12.45 8.88
CA ALA A 90 -11.40 -11.83 7.57
C ALA A 90 -9.91 -11.79 7.20
N LEU A 91 -9.00 -11.69 8.18
CA LEU A 91 -7.55 -11.79 7.97
C LEU A 91 -7.07 -13.25 7.85
N ASP A 92 -7.65 -14.15 8.65
CA ASP A 92 -7.43 -15.60 8.56
C ASP A 92 -7.89 -16.12 7.18
N TRP A 93 -9.03 -15.65 6.66
CA TRP A 93 -9.51 -15.88 5.28
C TRP A 93 -8.48 -15.41 4.26
N MET A 94 -8.05 -14.15 4.33
CA MET A 94 -7.08 -13.57 3.40
C MET A 94 -5.77 -14.38 3.36
N SER A 95 -5.21 -14.70 4.53
CA SER A 95 -3.98 -15.48 4.65
C SER A 95 -4.15 -16.91 4.14
N SER A 96 -5.24 -17.58 4.51
CA SER A 96 -5.53 -18.94 4.07
C SER A 96 -5.83 -19.05 2.57
N LEU A 97 -6.57 -18.11 1.99
CA LEU A 97 -6.84 -18.05 0.56
C LEU A 97 -5.54 -17.79 -0.22
N LEU A 98 -4.76 -16.77 0.15
CA LEU A 98 -3.50 -16.46 -0.54
C LEU A 98 -2.52 -17.62 -0.44
N SER A 99 -2.32 -18.23 0.73
CA SER A 99 -1.41 -19.40 0.88
C SER A 99 -1.78 -20.61 0.01
N VAL A 100 -3.05 -20.76 -0.40
CA VAL A 100 -3.49 -21.80 -1.33
C VAL A 100 -3.40 -21.36 -2.80
N PHE A 101 -3.85 -20.13 -3.11
CA PHE A 101 -4.13 -19.71 -4.49
C PHE A 101 -3.15 -18.69 -5.09
N TRP A 102 -2.15 -18.16 -4.35
CA TRP A 102 -1.28 -17.07 -4.84
C TRP A 102 -0.57 -17.36 -6.18
N MET A 103 -0.24 -18.61 -6.47
CA MET A 103 0.42 -19.00 -7.74
C MET A 103 -0.52 -18.96 -8.98
N TYR A 104 -1.81 -18.72 -8.78
CA TYR A 104 -2.85 -18.79 -9.81
C TYR A 104 -3.67 -17.51 -9.94
N LEU A 105 -3.55 -16.61 -8.96
CA LEU A 105 -4.13 -15.27 -8.96
C LEU A 105 -3.19 -14.31 -9.72
N THR A 106 -3.74 -13.34 -10.44
CA THR A 106 -2.94 -12.19 -10.90
C THR A 106 -2.62 -11.24 -9.75
N ASP A 107 -1.66 -10.31 -9.94
CA ASP A 107 -1.41 -9.25 -8.96
C ASP A 107 -2.68 -8.42 -8.66
N ASP A 108 -3.52 -8.15 -9.68
CA ASP A 108 -4.82 -7.47 -9.51
C ASP A 108 -5.79 -8.28 -8.64
N GLU A 109 -5.78 -9.62 -8.75
CA GLU A 109 -6.66 -10.52 -8.01
C GLU A 109 -6.16 -10.77 -6.58
N ILE A 110 -4.85 -10.83 -6.36
CA ILE A 110 -4.21 -10.76 -5.04
C ILE A 110 -4.54 -9.41 -4.38
N GLU A 111 -4.40 -8.32 -5.12
CA GLU A 111 -4.70 -6.98 -4.65
C GLU A 111 -6.18 -6.81 -4.31
N PHE A 112 -7.09 -7.43 -5.07
CA PHE A 112 -8.52 -7.51 -4.75
C PHE A 112 -8.77 -8.27 -3.44
N VAL A 113 -8.12 -9.42 -3.24
CA VAL A 113 -8.24 -10.23 -2.01
C VAL A 113 -7.73 -9.48 -0.78
N GLU A 114 -6.53 -8.88 -0.84
CA GLU A 114 -6.01 -8.03 0.24
C GLU A 114 -6.97 -6.85 0.50
N HIS A 115 -7.41 -6.15 -0.55
CA HIS A 115 -8.29 -5.00 -0.44
C HIS A 115 -9.66 -5.35 0.17
N ARG A 116 -10.27 -6.47 -0.25
CA ARG A 116 -11.55 -6.97 0.26
C ARG A 116 -11.47 -7.25 1.76
N ALA A 117 -10.44 -7.97 2.20
CA ALA A 117 -10.23 -8.27 3.61
C ALA A 117 -9.94 -7.01 4.43
N LEU A 118 -9.04 -6.14 3.97
CA LEU A 118 -8.72 -4.88 4.64
C LEU A 118 -9.94 -3.96 4.76
N THR A 119 -10.77 -3.87 3.72
CA THR A 119 -12.00 -3.07 3.72
C THR A 119 -12.97 -3.56 4.79
N TYR A 120 -13.29 -4.86 4.82
CA TYR A 120 -14.17 -5.44 5.85
C TYR A 120 -13.60 -5.24 7.27
N VAL A 121 -12.30 -5.47 7.44
CA VAL A 121 -11.60 -5.30 8.73
C VAL A 121 -11.56 -3.83 9.17
N MET A 122 -11.61 -2.88 8.24
CA MET A 122 -11.82 -1.46 8.53
C MET A 122 -13.29 -1.19 8.90
N GLU A 123 -14.26 -1.63 8.10
CA GLU A 123 -15.69 -1.45 8.36
C GLU A 123 -16.13 -1.95 9.74
N GLU A 124 -15.83 -3.20 10.12
CA GLU A 124 -16.19 -3.74 11.44
C GLU A 124 -15.53 -2.96 12.59
N THR A 125 -14.31 -2.44 12.39
CA THR A 125 -13.63 -1.60 13.38
C THR A 125 -14.34 -0.25 13.58
N LEU A 126 -14.96 0.25 12.51
CA LEU A 126 -15.48 1.62 12.43
C LEU A 126 -16.99 1.72 12.69
N LYS A 127 -17.73 0.62 12.47
CA LYS A 127 -19.11 0.42 13.01
C LYS A 127 -19.16 0.63 14.53
N ARG A 128 -18.08 0.32 15.25
CA ARG A 128 -17.93 0.47 16.71
C ARG A 128 -17.90 1.92 17.24
N ARG A 129 -17.87 2.96 16.36
CA ARG A 129 -17.60 4.37 16.76
C ARG A 129 -18.44 5.47 16.09
N HIS A 130 -19.67 5.17 15.64
CA HIS A 130 -20.70 6.16 15.22
C HIS A 130 -20.33 7.21 14.13
N LYS A 131 -19.19 7.12 13.43
CA LYS A 131 -18.81 8.01 12.30
C LYS A 131 -18.84 7.28 10.94
N LYS A 132 -19.93 6.58 10.65
CA LYS A 132 -20.09 5.70 9.46
C LYS A 132 -19.86 6.43 8.13
N GLU A 133 -20.39 7.64 7.98
CA GLU A 133 -20.40 8.39 6.72
C GLU A 133 -19.01 8.90 6.30
N ALA A 134 -18.22 9.42 7.26
CA ALA A 134 -16.84 9.85 6.99
C ALA A 134 -15.95 8.67 6.57
N VAL A 135 -16.20 7.49 7.14
CA VAL A 135 -15.50 6.25 6.85
C VAL A 135 -15.89 5.69 5.48
N GLU A 136 -17.19 5.64 5.18
CA GLU A 136 -17.67 5.29 3.85
C GLU A 136 -17.11 6.23 2.78
N HIS A 137 -16.95 7.53 3.07
CA HIS A 137 -16.30 8.46 2.14
C HIS A 137 -14.79 8.22 2.02
N ILE A 138 -14.04 7.91 3.09
CA ILE A 138 -12.61 7.58 2.98
C ILE A 138 -12.41 6.31 2.14
N LEU A 139 -13.19 5.26 2.41
CA LEU A 139 -13.12 4.01 1.66
C LEU A 139 -13.58 4.21 0.21
N LYS A 140 -14.71 4.89 -0.04
CA LYS A 140 -15.13 5.26 -1.41
C LYS A 140 -14.12 6.17 -2.13
N SER A 141 -13.36 7.01 -1.43
CA SER A 141 -12.27 7.78 -2.05
C SER A 141 -11.06 6.92 -2.42
N LEU A 142 -10.67 5.96 -1.57
CA LEU A 142 -9.62 4.98 -1.88
C LEU A 142 -10.02 4.04 -3.04
N ILE A 143 -11.30 3.66 -3.11
CA ILE A 143 -11.86 2.74 -4.11
C ILE A 143 -12.12 3.46 -5.45
N ASN A 144 -12.80 4.61 -5.45
CA ASN A 144 -13.29 5.24 -6.68
C ASN A 144 -12.27 6.14 -7.37
N ALA A 145 -11.28 6.68 -6.64
CA ALA A 145 -10.26 7.58 -7.21
C ALA A 145 -8.91 6.88 -7.46
N GLY A 146 -8.84 5.57 -7.21
CA GLY A 146 -7.64 4.75 -7.33
C GLY A 146 -6.73 4.84 -6.10
N LYS A 147 -6.00 3.75 -5.89
CA LYS A 147 -4.97 3.66 -4.85
C LYS A 147 -3.82 4.66 -5.11
N PRO A 148 -3.10 5.12 -4.07
CA PRO A 148 -1.80 5.73 -4.26
C PRO A 148 -0.88 4.77 -5.03
N GLY A 149 -0.52 5.15 -6.26
CA GLY A 149 0.51 4.49 -7.07
C GLY A 149 1.79 5.32 -7.06
N PHE A 150 2.96 4.67 -7.07
CA PHE A 150 4.25 5.34 -6.90
C PHE A 150 4.46 6.50 -7.88
N VAL A 151 4.91 7.64 -7.34
CA VAL A 151 5.34 8.80 -8.11
C VAL A 151 6.63 9.34 -7.51
N SER A 152 7.65 9.50 -8.35
CA SER A 152 8.94 10.05 -7.93
C SER A 152 8.88 11.57 -7.71
N GLU A 153 9.81 12.12 -6.91
CA GLU A 153 9.98 13.59 -6.81
C GLU A 153 10.18 14.21 -8.20
N PHE A 154 10.90 13.54 -9.11
CA PHE A 154 11.12 14.01 -10.47
C PHE A 154 9.84 14.04 -11.31
N GLU A 155 9.03 12.97 -11.31
CA GLU A 155 7.71 12.96 -11.99
C GLU A 155 6.80 14.07 -11.45
N TYR A 156 6.76 14.24 -10.13
CA TYR A 156 5.97 15.28 -9.49
C TYR A 156 6.44 16.68 -9.91
N ALA A 157 7.73 16.95 -9.82
CA ALA A 157 8.30 18.25 -10.18
C ALA A 157 8.08 18.59 -11.66
N CYS A 158 8.28 17.63 -12.57
CA CYS A 158 8.01 17.82 -14.00
C CYS A 158 6.54 18.14 -14.26
N ARG A 159 5.61 17.41 -13.61
CA ARG A 159 4.18 17.68 -13.74
C ARG A 159 3.80 19.07 -13.22
N GLN A 160 4.34 19.52 -12.09
CA GLN A 160 4.12 20.88 -11.59
C GLN A 160 4.63 21.96 -12.58
N ILE A 161 5.79 21.73 -13.20
CA ILE A 161 6.35 22.65 -14.22
C ILE A 161 5.46 22.66 -15.48
N GLY A 162 5.02 21.49 -15.97
CA GLY A 162 4.10 21.37 -17.11
C GLY A 162 2.75 22.05 -16.86
N GLN A 163 2.17 21.87 -15.66
CA GLN A 163 0.93 22.53 -15.24
C GLN A 163 1.10 24.06 -15.12
N SER A 164 2.23 24.53 -14.57
CA SER A 164 2.59 25.96 -14.50
C SER A 164 2.70 26.57 -15.91
N MET A 165 3.39 25.88 -16.82
CA MET A 165 3.50 26.28 -18.23
C MET A 165 2.12 26.32 -18.92
N ARG A 166 1.26 25.31 -18.71
CA ARG A 166 -0.12 25.30 -19.22
C ARG A 166 -0.94 26.48 -18.69
N LYS A 167 -0.87 26.79 -17.38
CA LYS A 167 -1.51 27.99 -16.79
C LYS A 167 -1.03 29.30 -17.42
N GLN A 168 0.25 29.37 -17.84
CA GLN A 168 0.84 30.51 -18.53
C GLN A 168 0.57 30.55 -20.05
N GLY A 169 -0.15 29.57 -20.62
CA GLY A 169 -0.32 29.44 -22.08
C GLY A 169 0.95 29.03 -22.85
N VAL A 170 1.98 28.55 -22.14
CA VAL A 170 3.30 28.20 -22.71
C VAL A 170 3.33 26.70 -23.05
N SER A 171 3.55 26.37 -24.32
CA SER A 171 3.61 24.97 -24.80
C SER A 171 4.98 24.29 -24.61
N SER A 172 6.06 25.06 -24.52
CA SER A 172 7.42 24.55 -24.34
C SER A 172 8.36 25.54 -23.64
N ILE A 173 9.33 25.02 -22.89
CA ILE A 173 10.36 25.77 -22.17
C ILE A 173 11.74 25.41 -22.71
N ALA A 174 12.59 26.40 -22.99
CA ALA A 174 13.97 26.17 -23.37
C ALA A 174 14.81 25.74 -22.14
N TRP A 175 15.79 24.85 -22.32
CA TRP A 175 16.58 24.33 -21.20
C TRP A 175 17.20 25.43 -20.32
N LYS A 176 17.81 26.47 -20.93
CA LYS A 176 18.35 27.63 -20.22
C LYS A 176 17.30 28.38 -19.37
N ARG A 177 16.03 28.43 -19.82
CA ARG A 177 14.92 29.05 -19.07
C ARG A 177 14.49 28.16 -17.90
N LEU A 178 14.43 26.84 -18.10
CA LEU A 178 14.19 25.89 -17.00
C LEU A 178 15.26 25.98 -15.91
N GLN A 179 16.54 26.09 -16.30
CA GLN A 179 17.65 26.28 -15.36
C GLN A 179 17.55 27.60 -14.57
N ALA A 180 17.01 28.67 -15.17
CA ALA A 180 16.83 29.96 -14.51
C ALA A 180 15.61 29.99 -13.57
N GLU A 181 14.48 29.39 -13.98
CA GLU A 181 13.23 29.40 -13.21
C GLU A 181 13.18 28.30 -12.13
N TYR A 182 13.79 27.14 -12.37
CA TYR A 182 13.72 25.96 -11.50
C TYR A 182 15.12 25.38 -11.16
N PRO A 183 16.13 26.18 -10.75
CA PRO A 183 17.53 25.76 -10.66
C PRO A 183 17.77 24.52 -9.80
N SER A 184 17.10 24.39 -8.63
CA SER A 184 17.30 23.22 -7.76
C SER A 184 16.63 21.93 -8.25
N VAL A 185 15.75 22.01 -9.26
CA VAL A 185 15.17 20.86 -9.95
C VAL A 185 16.02 20.53 -11.18
N ALA A 186 16.37 21.54 -11.97
CA ALA A 186 17.18 21.40 -13.17
C ALA A 186 18.60 20.86 -12.90
N GLU A 187 19.24 21.25 -11.79
CA GLU A 187 20.56 20.71 -11.43
C GLU A 187 20.47 19.30 -10.83
N ARG A 188 19.54 19.03 -9.90
CA ARG A 188 19.38 17.68 -9.31
C ARG A 188 19.03 16.63 -10.37
N TYR A 189 18.19 16.99 -11.34
CA TYR A 189 17.66 16.07 -12.34
C TYR A 189 18.19 16.31 -13.76
N LYS A 190 19.38 16.91 -13.86
CA LYS A 190 20.06 17.21 -15.11
C LYS A 190 20.19 16.00 -16.04
N GLU A 191 20.59 14.86 -15.49
CA GLU A 191 20.76 13.60 -16.24
C GLU A 191 19.44 13.01 -16.73
N GLN A 192 18.33 13.25 -16.01
CA GLN A 192 17.00 12.79 -16.36
C GLN A 192 16.32 13.74 -17.37
N PHE A 193 16.58 15.05 -17.29
CA PHE A 193 16.10 16.02 -18.27
C PHE A 193 16.84 15.94 -19.60
N LEU A 194 18.16 15.68 -19.62
CA LEU A 194 18.96 15.72 -20.85
C LEU A 194 18.40 14.83 -21.99
N PRO A 195 18.01 13.56 -21.75
CA PRO A 195 17.35 12.71 -22.76
C PRO A 195 15.97 13.19 -23.22
N MET A 196 15.27 14.02 -22.43
CA MET A 196 13.95 14.55 -22.77
C MET A 196 14.03 15.77 -23.70
N ILE A 197 15.17 16.47 -23.76
CA ILE A 197 15.29 17.75 -24.49
C ILE A 197 15.27 17.50 -25.99
N SER A 198 14.22 17.99 -26.67
CA SER A 198 14.09 17.98 -28.13
C SER A 198 14.19 19.40 -28.67
N GLY A 199 15.04 19.63 -29.68
CA GLY A 199 15.28 20.97 -30.25
C GLY A 199 15.73 22.03 -29.23
N GLY A 200 16.40 21.63 -28.15
CA GLY A 200 16.80 22.52 -27.05
C GLY A 200 15.67 22.91 -26.08
N LYS A 201 14.49 22.28 -26.18
CA LYS A 201 13.29 22.57 -25.39
C LYS A 201 12.70 21.30 -24.75
N LEU A 202 11.83 21.53 -23.77
CA LEU A 202 10.94 20.53 -23.17
C LEU A 202 9.49 21.00 -23.38
N THR A 203 8.60 20.13 -23.83
CA THR A 203 7.16 20.44 -24.00
C THR A 203 6.37 20.16 -22.73
N VAL A 204 5.18 20.77 -22.58
CA VAL A 204 4.22 20.43 -21.51
C VAL A 204 3.92 18.93 -21.50
N GLU A 205 3.75 18.32 -22.67
CA GLU A 205 3.44 16.90 -22.78
C GLU A 205 4.58 16.00 -22.29
N GLN A 206 5.83 16.30 -22.67
CA GLN A 206 7.00 15.58 -22.17
C GLN A 206 7.12 15.67 -20.65
N LEU A 207 6.82 16.84 -20.08
CA LEU A 207 6.90 17.10 -18.64
C LEU A 207 5.75 16.44 -17.84
N GLU A 208 4.53 16.41 -18.37
CA GLU A 208 3.39 15.82 -17.67
C GLU A 208 3.32 14.28 -17.80
N LYS A 209 3.76 13.73 -18.94
CA LYS A 209 3.77 12.29 -19.23
C LYS A 209 5.07 11.57 -18.83
N VAL A 210 6.07 12.28 -18.28
CA VAL A 210 7.35 11.66 -17.89
C VAL A 210 7.12 10.50 -16.93
N LYS A 211 7.90 9.43 -17.11
CA LYS A 211 7.96 8.28 -16.20
C LYS A 211 9.40 8.02 -15.78
N TYR A 212 9.60 7.89 -14.47
CA TYR A 212 10.91 7.67 -13.88
C TYR A 212 10.97 6.25 -13.32
N ARG A 213 11.79 5.39 -13.95
CA ARG A 213 12.06 4.06 -13.42
C ARG A 213 12.90 4.19 -12.15
N SER A 214 12.23 4.06 -11.00
CA SER A 214 12.88 3.96 -9.70
C SER A 214 13.14 2.50 -9.33
N SER A 215 14.03 2.28 -8.36
CA SER A 215 14.15 1.05 -7.58
C SER A 215 13.24 1.04 -6.35
N TYR A 216 12.55 2.15 -6.04
CA TYR A 216 11.53 2.17 -4.99
C TYR A 216 10.19 1.61 -5.48
N GLU A 217 9.60 0.77 -4.63
CA GLU A 217 8.21 0.34 -4.66
C GLU A 217 7.41 1.07 -3.57
N ILE A 218 6.08 0.90 -3.56
CA ILE A 218 5.26 1.21 -2.39
C ILE A 218 4.39 0.02 -2.00
N ARG A 219 4.14 -0.13 -0.70
CA ARG A 219 3.03 -0.93 -0.15
C ARG A 219 2.10 -0.02 0.65
N LEU A 220 0.81 -0.37 0.65
CA LEU A 220 -0.19 0.29 1.47
C LEU A 220 -0.55 -0.61 2.64
N SER A 221 -0.55 -0.05 3.85
CA SER A 221 -0.96 -0.73 5.08
C SER A 221 -1.75 0.23 5.98
N VAL A 222 -2.28 -0.25 7.11
CA VAL A 222 -3.17 0.52 7.99
C VAL A 222 -2.66 0.51 9.42
N TRP A 223 -2.32 1.68 9.96
CA TRP A 223 -1.89 1.81 11.35
C TRP A 223 -3.09 1.86 12.30
N ARG A 224 -2.94 1.15 13.44
CA ARG A 224 -3.92 1.05 14.53
C ARG A 224 -3.28 1.03 15.94
N GLY A 225 -1.97 1.24 16.03
CA GLY A 225 -1.28 1.34 17.31
C GLY A 225 -1.46 2.72 17.95
N GLY A 226 -0.95 2.88 19.17
CA GLY A 226 -0.99 4.16 19.89
C GLY A 226 -0.18 5.27 19.21
N TYR A 227 -0.21 6.45 19.83
CA TYR A 227 0.50 7.68 19.41
C TYR A 227 0.04 8.33 18.09
N ALA A 228 -1.04 7.84 17.48
CA ALA A 228 -1.77 8.57 16.43
C ALA A 228 -2.36 9.89 16.95
N ILE A 229 -2.53 10.88 16.05
CA ILE A 229 -3.14 12.19 16.38
C ILE A 229 -4.60 12.05 16.78
N GLU A 230 -5.35 11.35 15.94
CA GLU A 230 -6.76 11.04 16.08
C GLU A 230 -6.87 9.56 16.42
N ASP A 231 -7.83 9.19 17.26
CA ASP A 231 -8.13 7.77 17.58
C ASP A 231 -8.95 7.12 16.45
N VAL A 232 -8.35 7.11 15.26
CA VAL A 232 -8.88 6.56 14.00
C VAL A 232 -7.77 5.81 13.25
N PRO A 233 -8.09 4.77 12.45
CA PRO A 233 -7.11 4.11 11.61
C PRO A 233 -6.49 5.09 10.61
N GLN A 234 -5.17 5.02 10.44
CA GLN A 234 -4.43 5.87 9.49
C GLN A 234 -3.88 5.02 8.35
N LEU A 235 -3.91 5.56 7.14
CA LEU A 235 -3.25 4.94 5.98
C LEU A 235 -1.73 5.04 6.17
N VAL A 236 -1.00 4.00 5.79
CA VAL A 236 0.46 4.03 5.73
C VAL A 236 0.90 3.76 4.30
N ILE A 237 1.84 4.57 3.81
CA ILE A 237 2.62 4.28 2.61
C ILE A 237 4.00 3.83 3.07
N GLU A 238 4.27 2.53 2.94
CA GLU A 238 5.60 1.94 3.08
C GLU A 238 6.35 2.16 1.76
N VAL A 239 7.46 2.89 1.77
CA VAL A 239 8.38 2.98 0.63
C VAL A 239 9.39 1.84 0.76
N ARG A 240 9.40 0.94 -0.22
CA ARG A 240 10.20 -0.30 -0.21
C ARG A 240 11.26 -0.26 -1.30
N ASN A 241 12.30 -1.07 -1.18
CA ASN A 241 13.25 -1.32 -2.26
C ASN A 241 13.74 -2.77 -2.12
N SER A 242 13.21 -3.65 -2.98
CA SER A 242 13.56 -5.07 -3.08
C SER A 242 15.00 -5.26 -3.55
N GLY A 243 15.30 -4.69 -4.72
CA GLY A 243 16.57 -4.87 -5.44
C GLY A 243 17.83 -4.44 -4.68
N ILE A 244 17.78 -3.42 -3.82
CA ILE A 244 18.94 -3.07 -2.99
C ILE A 244 19.27 -4.18 -1.98
N HIS A 245 18.26 -4.79 -1.35
CA HIS A 245 18.47 -5.86 -0.40
C HIS A 245 18.92 -7.16 -1.09
N GLU A 246 18.41 -7.43 -2.29
CA GLU A 246 18.81 -8.56 -3.14
C GLU A 246 20.26 -8.42 -3.61
N GLY A 247 20.64 -7.28 -4.21
CA GLY A 247 22.02 -7.01 -4.63
C GLY A 247 23.03 -6.98 -3.46
N TYR A 248 22.58 -6.77 -2.22
CA TYR A 248 23.42 -6.89 -1.03
C TYR A 248 23.56 -8.35 -0.55
N VAL A 249 22.57 -9.21 -0.81
CA VAL A 249 22.70 -10.67 -0.60
C VAL A 249 23.64 -11.27 -1.66
N GLU A 250 23.52 -10.86 -2.93
CA GLU A 250 24.42 -11.30 -4.01
C GLU A 250 25.90 -10.94 -3.76
N GLN A 251 26.16 -9.77 -3.15
CA GLN A 251 27.52 -9.37 -2.73
C GLN A 251 28.03 -10.11 -1.50
N GLY A 252 27.14 -10.75 -0.72
CA GLY A 252 27.50 -11.56 0.44
C GLY A 252 28.18 -10.81 1.60
N GLY A 253 28.67 -11.59 2.57
CA GLY A 253 29.57 -11.10 3.62
C GLY A 253 28.99 -9.91 4.41
N GLN A 254 29.70 -8.79 4.44
CA GLN A 254 29.23 -7.60 5.16
C GLN A 254 27.98 -6.96 4.54
N TYR A 255 27.76 -7.08 3.23
CA TYR A 255 26.55 -6.54 2.59
C TYR A 255 25.32 -7.34 3.01
N GLU A 256 25.40 -8.68 2.97
CA GLU A 256 24.35 -9.58 3.43
C GLU A 256 24.05 -9.39 4.93
N MET A 257 25.10 -9.31 5.78
CA MET A 257 24.95 -9.08 7.22
C MET A 257 24.24 -7.75 7.52
N VAL A 258 24.56 -6.68 6.78
CA VAL A 258 23.86 -5.39 6.92
C VAL A 258 22.43 -5.52 6.39
N SER A 259 22.23 -6.06 5.18
CA SER A 259 20.90 -6.24 4.57
C SER A 259 19.93 -6.98 5.50
N ARG A 260 20.36 -8.11 6.08
CA ARG A 260 19.59 -8.85 7.10
C ARG A 260 19.28 -7.99 8.33
N LYS A 261 20.27 -7.26 8.88
CA LYS A 261 20.05 -6.43 10.08
C LYS A 261 19.09 -5.27 9.82
N LEU A 262 19.09 -4.71 8.61
CA LEU A 262 18.15 -3.67 8.21
C LEU A 262 16.72 -4.25 8.03
N ARG A 263 16.59 -5.43 7.40
CA ARG A 263 15.30 -6.16 7.30
C ARG A 263 14.70 -6.48 8.68
N GLU A 264 15.51 -6.99 9.62
CA GLU A 264 15.11 -7.24 11.02
C GLU A 264 14.55 -6.00 11.72
N VAL A 265 15.12 -4.81 11.45
CA VAL A 265 14.71 -3.55 12.09
C VAL A 265 13.48 -2.95 11.40
N ALA A 266 13.39 -3.05 10.07
CA ALA A 266 12.25 -2.58 9.29
C ALA A 266 10.96 -3.37 9.62
N ALA A 267 11.08 -4.67 9.91
CA ALA A 267 9.97 -5.55 10.28
C ALA A 267 9.61 -5.54 11.79
N MET A 268 10.08 -4.56 12.58
CA MET A 268 9.80 -4.51 14.02
C MET A 268 8.29 -4.33 14.32
N PRO A 269 7.63 -5.21 15.12
CA PRO A 269 6.18 -5.17 15.37
C PRO A 269 5.60 -3.92 16.06
N ARG A 270 6.40 -2.88 16.29
CA ARG A 270 5.99 -1.61 16.90
C ARG A 270 5.81 -0.47 15.90
N HIS A 271 6.18 -0.65 14.64
CA HIS A 271 6.02 0.33 13.56
C HIS A 271 5.36 -0.35 12.34
N PRO A 272 4.70 0.42 11.43
CA PRO A 272 4.06 -0.14 10.24
C PRO A 272 5.07 -0.40 9.11
N GLY A 273 6.06 -1.25 9.36
CA GLY A 273 7.09 -1.64 8.40
C GLY A 273 7.13 -3.14 8.14
N THR A 274 7.69 -3.51 6.99
CA THR A 274 7.99 -4.89 6.59
C THR A 274 9.47 -4.98 6.18
N GLU A 275 9.99 -6.18 5.96
CA GLU A 275 11.45 -6.40 5.79
C GLU A 275 12.12 -5.47 4.76
N ASN A 276 11.54 -5.32 3.56
CA ASN A 276 12.09 -4.46 2.51
C ASN A 276 11.69 -2.96 2.64
N THR A 277 11.09 -2.54 3.76
CA THR A 277 10.62 -1.17 3.96
C THR A 277 11.78 -0.25 4.35
N ILE A 278 12.13 0.64 3.43
CA ILE A 278 13.14 1.68 3.62
C ILE A 278 12.64 2.71 4.62
N GLY A 279 11.40 3.15 4.48
CA GLY A 279 10.74 4.06 5.42
C GLY A 279 9.26 4.17 5.13
N TRP A 280 8.51 4.80 6.03
CA TRP A 280 7.06 4.86 5.97
C TRP A 280 6.50 6.26 6.26
N LEU A 281 5.35 6.57 5.66
CA LEU A 281 4.58 7.79 5.88
C LEU A 281 3.19 7.42 6.43
N ARG A 282 2.86 7.91 7.62
CA ARG A 282 1.54 7.70 8.27
C ARG A 282 0.63 8.88 7.99
N ILE A 283 -0.56 8.60 7.44
CA ILE A 283 -1.46 9.57 6.82
C ILE A 283 -2.84 9.51 7.47
N HIS A 284 -3.24 10.61 8.08
CA HIS A 284 -4.63 10.89 8.42
C HIS A 284 -5.34 11.53 7.21
N ILE A 285 -6.60 11.15 6.95
CA ILE A 285 -7.39 11.65 5.82
C ILE A 285 -8.52 12.51 6.37
N ASP A 286 -8.33 13.83 6.31
CA ASP A 286 -9.30 14.81 6.76
C ASP A 286 -10.28 15.12 5.61
N ASN A 287 -11.51 14.63 5.75
CA ASN A 287 -12.59 14.86 4.80
C ASN A 287 -13.26 16.23 4.91
N GLU A 288 -13.14 16.91 6.05
CA GLU A 288 -13.79 18.21 6.30
C GLU A 288 -12.93 19.34 5.71
N GLN A 289 -11.62 19.30 5.97
CA GLN A 289 -10.65 20.26 5.42
C GLN A 289 -10.11 19.84 4.04
N LYS A 290 -10.43 18.63 3.56
CA LYS A 290 -9.92 18.04 2.31
C LYS A 290 -8.38 18.00 2.28
N ILE A 291 -7.80 17.28 3.25
CA ILE A 291 -6.36 17.16 3.47
C ILE A 291 -5.94 15.70 3.63
N CYS A 292 -4.91 15.27 2.89
CA CYS A 292 -4.12 14.09 3.21
C CYS A 292 -2.97 14.54 4.13
N PHE A 293 -3.16 14.36 5.44
CA PHE A 293 -2.26 14.88 6.47
C PHE A 293 -1.25 13.82 6.90
N VAL A 294 0.04 14.05 6.64
CA VAL A 294 1.13 13.20 7.09
C VAL A 294 1.49 13.55 8.53
N ASP A 295 1.13 12.64 9.43
CA ASP A 295 1.33 12.66 10.88
C ASP A 295 2.75 12.20 11.25
N GLU A 296 3.27 11.18 10.57
CA GLU A 296 4.64 10.73 10.81
C GLU A 296 5.37 10.30 9.53
N VAL A 297 6.67 10.60 9.49
CA VAL A 297 7.63 10.19 8.45
C VAL A 297 8.86 9.65 9.18
N GLN A 298 9.13 8.35 9.04
CA GLN A 298 10.18 7.65 9.77
C GLN A 298 10.83 6.55 8.93
N SER A 299 12.10 6.27 9.18
CA SER A 299 12.85 5.19 8.52
C SER A 299 13.74 4.48 9.53
N ASP A 300 13.22 3.37 10.07
CA ASP A 300 13.93 2.52 11.02
C ASP A 300 15.18 1.89 10.38
N ALA A 301 15.10 1.55 9.09
CA ALA A 301 16.22 1.03 8.31
C ALA A 301 17.35 2.07 8.14
N LEU A 302 17.07 3.34 7.81
CA LEU A 302 18.13 4.35 7.73
C LEU A 302 18.69 4.70 9.12
N GLU A 303 17.87 4.73 10.16
CA GLU A 303 18.36 4.99 11.51
C GLU A 303 19.26 3.86 12.02
N ALA A 304 18.98 2.61 11.68
CA ALA A 304 19.88 1.47 11.90
C ALA A 304 21.14 1.54 11.02
N ALA A 305 21.04 1.85 9.73
CA ALA A 305 22.19 1.95 8.83
C ALA A 305 23.16 3.07 9.28
N LEU A 306 22.63 4.22 9.70
CA LEU A 306 23.41 5.31 10.30
C LEU A 306 24.11 4.89 11.60
N ALA A 307 23.52 3.99 12.39
CA ALA A 307 24.13 3.46 13.62
C ALA A 307 25.19 2.38 13.35
N ILE A 308 25.05 1.59 12.28
CA ILE A 308 26.04 0.60 11.84
C ILE A 308 27.29 1.28 11.26
N GLY A 309 27.11 2.30 10.42
CA GLY A 309 28.17 3.23 10.01
C GLY A 309 29.34 2.65 9.18
N ASN A 310 29.30 1.36 8.82
CA ASN A 310 30.26 0.71 7.91
C ASN A 310 29.95 1.03 6.43
N GLU A 311 30.79 0.57 5.49
CA GLU A 311 30.66 0.97 4.08
C GLU A 311 29.36 0.48 3.40
N PRO A 312 28.91 -0.78 3.55
CA PRO A 312 27.58 -1.19 3.08
C PRO A 312 26.43 -0.34 3.66
N ALA A 313 26.48 0.00 4.95
CA ALA A 313 25.44 0.81 5.56
C ALA A 313 25.46 2.28 5.09
N ARG A 314 26.64 2.84 4.79
CA ARG A 314 26.79 4.16 4.15
C ARG A 314 26.28 4.16 2.72
N LEU A 315 26.55 3.09 1.97
CA LEU A 315 26.02 2.93 0.62
C LEU A 315 24.49 2.88 0.64
N PHE A 316 23.90 2.09 1.54
CA PHE A 316 22.45 2.04 1.75
C PHE A 316 21.89 3.42 2.09
N VAL A 317 22.51 4.16 3.03
CA VAL A 317 22.09 5.53 3.36
C VAL A 317 22.20 6.48 2.17
N LYS A 318 23.22 6.35 1.32
CA LYS A 318 23.43 7.17 0.11
C LYS A 318 22.39 6.87 -0.98
N GLU A 319 22.10 5.59 -1.22
CA GLU A 319 21.18 5.11 -2.25
C GLU A 319 19.72 5.34 -1.87
N CYS A 320 19.36 5.09 -0.61
CA CYS A 320 18.00 5.25 -0.09
C CYS A 320 17.69 6.66 0.44
N ARG A 321 18.58 7.65 0.29
CA ARG A 321 18.51 8.97 0.96
C ARG A 321 17.25 9.82 0.70
N ASP A 322 16.50 9.52 -0.35
CA ASP A 322 15.38 10.34 -0.83
C ASP A 322 14.03 9.63 -0.85
N TRP A 323 13.93 8.44 -0.26
CA TRP A 323 12.69 7.68 -0.06
C TRP A 323 11.53 8.57 0.44
N ASN A 324 11.81 9.51 1.36
CA ASN A 324 10.80 10.39 1.96
C ASN A 324 10.26 11.42 0.97
N LEU A 325 11.06 11.83 -0.01
CA LEU A 325 10.68 12.75 -1.08
C LEU A 325 9.84 12.02 -2.14
N HIS A 326 10.16 10.76 -2.46
CA HIS A 326 9.34 9.92 -3.35
C HIS A 326 8.01 9.52 -2.68
N GLY A 327 8.05 9.13 -1.40
CA GLY A 327 6.86 8.87 -0.60
C GLY A 327 5.95 10.09 -0.50
N PHE A 328 6.50 11.27 -0.22
CA PHE A 328 5.69 12.49 -0.17
C PHE A 328 5.20 12.96 -1.55
N ALA A 329 5.97 12.78 -2.63
CA ALA A 329 5.50 13.01 -4.01
C ALA A 329 4.30 12.12 -4.36
N THR A 330 4.31 10.86 -3.89
CA THR A 330 3.17 9.93 -3.99
C THR A 330 1.95 10.45 -3.21
N VAL A 331 2.13 10.96 -1.98
CA VAL A 331 1.05 11.60 -1.20
C VAL A 331 0.50 12.83 -1.93
N CYS A 332 1.34 13.72 -2.47
CA CYS A 332 0.89 14.90 -3.21
C CYS A 332 0.12 14.55 -4.48
N LYS A 333 0.59 13.57 -5.28
CA LYS A 333 -0.13 13.09 -6.46
C LYS A 333 -1.48 12.52 -6.07
N TRP A 334 -1.52 11.60 -5.11
CA TRP A 334 -2.77 10.97 -4.69
C TRP A 334 -3.76 11.98 -4.09
N ALA A 335 -3.29 12.90 -3.25
CA ALA A 335 -4.11 14.00 -2.75
C ALA A 335 -4.72 14.83 -3.89
N MET A 336 -3.92 15.24 -4.89
CA MET A 336 -4.42 15.96 -6.06
C MET A 336 -5.50 15.16 -6.82
N ASP A 337 -5.28 13.86 -7.03
CA ASP A 337 -6.22 13.00 -7.77
C ASP A 337 -7.57 12.91 -7.04
N ILE A 338 -7.57 12.65 -5.72
CA ILE A 338 -8.80 12.54 -4.92
C ILE A 338 -9.48 13.89 -4.61
N GLY A 339 -8.87 15.02 -5.01
CA GLY A 339 -9.41 16.38 -4.82
C GLY A 339 -8.96 17.09 -3.54
N TYR A 340 -7.98 16.55 -2.83
CA TYR A 340 -7.50 16.99 -1.52
C TYR A 340 -6.14 17.70 -1.66
N ARG A 341 -5.57 18.16 -0.54
CA ARG A 341 -4.21 18.73 -0.44
C ARG A 341 -3.32 17.85 0.41
N ALA A 342 -2.05 17.68 0.04
CA ALA A 342 -1.08 17.09 0.96
C ALA A 342 -0.65 18.12 2.02
N ALA A 343 -0.55 17.71 3.27
CA ALA A 343 -0.04 18.53 4.36
C ALA A 343 0.80 17.73 5.34
N ILE A 344 1.69 18.39 6.07
CA ILE A 344 2.51 17.81 7.14
C ILE A 344 2.56 18.76 8.35
N HIS A 345 2.98 18.23 9.50
CA HIS A 345 3.22 19.02 10.71
C HIS A 345 4.11 20.26 10.50
N SER A 346 3.72 21.39 11.10
CA SER A 346 4.66 22.44 11.50
C SER A 346 5.39 22.08 12.79
N ARG A 347 6.58 22.66 13.04
CA ARG A 347 7.36 22.40 14.27
C ARG A 347 6.53 22.72 15.51
N GLU A 348 5.75 23.80 15.44
CA GLU A 348 4.86 24.26 16.49
C GLU A 348 3.71 23.26 16.73
N SER A 349 3.18 22.62 15.68
CA SER A 349 2.15 21.57 15.79
C SER A 349 2.64 20.22 16.33
N VAL A 350 3.95 19.94 16.26
CA VAL A 350 4.58 18.80 16.96
C VAL A 350 4.82 19.18 18.43
N GLN A 351 5.38 20.37 18.67
CA GLN A 351 5.73 20.85 20.02
C GLN A 351 4.52 21.02 20.94
N ALA A 352 3.33 21.28 20.39
CA ALA A 352 2.08 21.35 21.15
C ALA A 352 1.56 19.99 21.68
N ARG A 353 2.28 18.88 21.49
CA ARG A 353 1.83 17.52 21.83
C ARG A 353 2.78 16.85 22.84
N ALA A 354 2.26 16.54 24.03
CA ALA A 354 3.04 16.05 25.16
C ALA A 354 3.72 14.67 24.98
N TYR A 355 3.31 13.88 24.00
CA TYR A 355 3.78 12.50 23.76
C TYR A 355 4.51 12.31 22.42
N MET A 356 4.60 13.33 21.57
CA MET A 356 5.39 13.25 20.33
C MET A 356 6.88 13.46 20.65
N THR A 357 7.75 12.70 19.98
CA THR A 357 9.19 12.80 20.22
C THR A 357 9.69 14.19 19.82
N GLN A 358 10.27 14.95 20.76
CA GLN A 358 10.93 16.25 20.51
C GLN A 358 12.26 16.10 19.75
N SER A 359 12.33 15.15 18.81
CA SER A 359 13.50 14.83 18.03
C SER A 359 13.71 15.87 16.94
N ASP A 360 14.46 16.93 17.27
CA ASP A 360 14.98 17.88 16.28
C ASP A 360 15.79 17.17 15.17
N ARG A 361 16.29 15.95 15.42
CA ARG A 361 16.80 15.03 14.39
C ARG A 361 15.71 14.63 13.40
N LYS A 362 14.60 14.00 13.82
CA LYS A 362 13.46 13.67 12.92
C LYS A 362 13.00 14.88 12.12
N TRP A 363 12.88 16.04 12.76
CA TRP A 363 12.49 17.29 12.10
C TRP A 363 13.48 17.73 11.00
N ASN A 364 14.78 17.75 11.29
CA ASN A 364 15.79 18.19 10.32
C ASN A 364 16.07 17.14 9.23
N THR A 365 15.92 15.85 9.51
CA THR A 365 16.15 14.77 8.52
C THR A 365 14.99 14.69 7.51
N TYR A 366 13.74 14.52 7.97
CA TYR A 366 12.62 14.19 7.07
C TYR A 366 11.69 15.38 6.79
N TYR A 367 11.25 16.10 7.82
CA TYR A 367 10.25 17.17 7.65
C TYR A 367 10.81 18.39 6.93
N ARG A 368 11.97 18.88 7.35
CA ARG A 368 12.61 20.07 6.77
C ARG A 368 12.97 19.89 5.29
N SER A 369 13.42 18.69 4.91
CA SER A 369 13.73 18.36 3.51
C SER A 369 12.45 18.37 2.66
N ILE A 370 11.36 17.74 3.12
CA ILE A 370 10.05 17.78 2.44
C ILE A 370 9.53 19.22 2.30
N ILE A 371 9.45 20.00 3.39
CA ILE A 371 8.91 21.38 3.39
C ILE A 371 9.61 22.26 2.36
N HIS A 372 10.95 22.22 2.35
CA HIS A 372 11.76 23.01 1.44
C HIS A 372 11.63 22.52 -0.01
N ARG A 373 11.65 21.20 -0.24
CA ARG A 373 11.67 20.62 -1.59
C ARG A 373 10.34 20.77 -2.33
N PHE A 374 9.22 20.64 -1.61
CA PHE A 374 7.87 20.82 -2.15
C PHE A 374 7.33 22.25 -2.00
N GLY A 375 8.14 23.17 -1.46
CA GLY A 375 7.82 24.60 -1.37
C GLY A 375 6.62 24.94 -0.46
N LEU A 376 6.26 24.01 0.45
CA LEU A 376 5.03 24.02 1.25
C LEU A 376 4.82 25.35 1.98
N LYS A 377 3.56 25.74 2.21
CA LYS A 377 3.20 26.99 2.89
C LYS A 377 2.43 26.73 4.18
N LYS A 378 2.75 27.47 5.25
CA LYS A 378 1.97 27.43 6.49
C LYS A 378 0.53 27.88 6.22
N CYS A 379 -0.44 27.09 6.66
CA CYS A 379 -1.87 27.36 6.61
C CYS A 379 -2.50 26.98 7.95
N VAL A 380 -3.63 27.59 8.31
CA VAL A 380 -4.41 27.27 9.52
C VAL A 380 -5.75 26.70 9.07
N PHE A 381 -6.27 25.70 9.80
CA PHE A 381 -7.55 25.06 9.52
C PHE A 381 -8.36 24.90 10.81
N PRO A 382 -9.70 25.01 10.75
CA PRO A 382 -10.57 24.51 11.80
C PRO A 382 -10.19 23.06 12.19
N GLY A 383 -10.35 22.72 13.47
CA GLY A 383 -9.93 21.43 14.04
C GLY A 383 -8.45 21.35 14.44
N TYR A 384 -7.54 22.03 13.75
CA TYR A 384 -6.11 22.01 14.09
C TYR A 384 -5.71 23.17 14.99
N SER A 385 -5.20 22.86 16.18
CA SER A 385 -4.78 23.85 17.18
C SER A 385 -3.59 24.73 16.76
N MET A 386 -2.78 24.26 15.80
CA MET A 386 -1.56 24.92 15.32
C MET A 386 -1.48 24.86 13.79
N PRO A 387 -0.75 25.78 13.11
CA PRO A 387 -0.63 25.77 11.65
C PRO A 387 -0.01 24.49 11.10
N LEU A 388 -0.34 24.12 9.86
CA LEU A 388 0.22 22.99 9.12
C LEU A 388 1.02 23.48 7.90
N TRP A 389 2.01 22.74 7.41
CA TRP A 389 2.65 23.01 6.12
C TRP A 389 1.90 22.27 5.02
N VAL A 390 1.43 22.99 4.00
CA VAL A 390 0.49 22.45 2.99
C VAL A 390 0.98 22.71 1.57
N ASP A 391 0.76 21.73 0.70
CA ASP A 391 0.93 21.89 -0.75
C ASP A 391 -0.19 22.75 -1.35
N ARG A 392 0.17 23.66 -2.25
CA ARG A 392 -0.75 24.61 -2.89
C ARG A 392 -0.92 24.39 -4.40
N SER A 393 -0.31 23.35 -4.97
CA SER A 393 -0.42 22.96 -6.39
C SER A 393 -1.80 23.19 -7.02
N LYS A 394 -2.88 22.80 -6.31
CA LYS A 394 -4.26 22.81 -6.81
C LYS A 394 -5.06 24.12 -6.60
N TYR A 395 -4.54 25.11 -5.87
CA TYR A 395 -5.31 26.32 -5.50
C TYR A 395 -5.00 27.58 -6.33
N ASP A 396 -5.12 27.45 -7.66
CA ASP A 396 -5.66 28.52 -8.51
C ASP A 396 -6.79 27.91 -9.38
N GLY A 397 -8.05 28.12 -8.99
CA GLY A 397 -9.22 27.87 -9.85
C GLY A 397 -9.82 26.45 -9.93
N HIS A 398 -10.90 26.26 -9.17
CA HIS A 398 -12.05 25.33 -9.44
C HIS A 398 -11.87 23.78 -9.38
N LEU A 399 -12.98 23.10 -9.08
CA LEU A 399 -13.14 21.63 -9.10
C LEU A 399 -13.87 21.16 -10.37
N LEU A 400 -13.45 20.04 -10.96
CA LEU A 400 -14.24 19.14 -11.83
C LEU A 400 -13.71 17.68 -11.76
N SER A 401 -14.41 16.73 -12.40
CA SER A 401 -14.41 15.27 -12.13
C SER A 401 -13.84 14.34 -13.25
N PHE A 402 -13.75 13.02 -13.00
CA PHE A 402 -13.07 11.98 -13.82
C PHE A 402 -13.94 10.77 -14.24
N PRO A 403 -13.59 10.09 -15.36
CA PRO A 403 -13.34 8.62 -15.44
C PRO A 403 -12.09 8.28 -16.32
N GLY A 404 -11.64 7.03 -16.61
CA GLY A 404 -11.96 5.67 -16.13
C GLY A 404 -11.66 4.53 -17.17
N ALA A 405 -11.28 3.32 -16.71
CA ALA A 405 -11.16 2.02 -17.46
C ALA A 405 -10.07 1.86 -18.58
N ILE A 406 -9.66 0.67 -19.12
CA ILE A 406 -9.28 -0.71 -18.65
C ILE A 406 -8.64 -1.49 -19.86
N GLY A 407 -7.81 -2.54 -19.67
CA GLY A 407 -7.40 -3.50 -20.75
C GLY A 407 -6.32 -4.55 -20.38
N SER A 408 -6.32 -5.76 -20.97
CA SER A 408 -5.52 -6.95 -20.51
C SER A 408 -5.21 -8.02 -21.61
N HIS A 409 -4.27 -8.96 -21.36
CA HIS A 409 -4.24 -10.42 -21.72
C HIS A 409 -2.83 -11.11 -21.52
N PRO A 410 -2.67 -12.47 -21.44
CA PRO A 410 -1.59 -13.17 -20.70
C PRO A 410 -0.87 -14.36 -21.42
N ASP A 411 0.02 -15.10 -20.71
CA ASP A 411 0.24 -16.60 -20.71
C ASP A 411 1.60 -17.01 -20.01
N THR A 412 1.96 -18.24 -19.57
CA THR A 412 1.30 -19.49 -19.02
C THR A 412 2.38 -20.44 -18.36
N PHE A 413 1.97 -21.50 -17.62
CA PHE A 413 2.74 -22.66 -17.05
C PHE A 413 3.69 -22.45 -15.83
N SER A 414 3.83 -23.36 -14.84
CA SER A 414 3.00 -24.51 -14.38
C SER A 414 3.45 -25.07 -13.00
N GLY A 415 2.52 -25.64 -12.21
CA GLY A 415 2.83 -26.42 -10.99
C GLY A 415 1.66 -26.55 -10.01
N ASN A 416 1.47 -27.72 -9.38
CA ASN A 416 0.30 -28.11 -8.55
C ASN A 416 -1.08 -27.95 -9.22
N THR A 417 -2.13 -28.52 -8.63
CA THR A 417 -3.52 -28.47 -9.18
C THR A 417 -4.50 -27.82 -8.21
N CYS A 418 -4.22 -26.58 -7.80
CA CYS A 418 -5.36 -25.67 -7.63
C CYS A 418 -5.79 -25.19 -9.02
N ARG A 419 -7.05 -24.80 -9.18
CA ARG A 419 -7.52 -24.12 -10.39
C ARG A 419 -8.32 -22.90 -10.02
N ILE A 420 -8.26 -21.88 -10.85
CA ILE A 420 -9.17 -20.74 -10.79
C ILE A 420 -9.98 -20.74 -12.08
N LEU A 421 -11.28 -20.56 -11.95
CA LEU A 421 -12.24 -20.55 -13.04
C LEU A 421 -12.95 -19.20 -13.04
N LYS A 422 -12.91 -18.51 -14.18
CA LYS A 422 -13.68 -17.29 -14.39
C LYS A 422 -15.09 -17.66 -14.86
N THR A 423 -16.09 -17.16 -14.16
CA THR A 423 -17.51 -17.37 -14.47
C THR A 423 -17.96 -16.29 -15.45
N THR A 424 -18.27 -16.68 -16.69
CA THR A 424 -18.75 -15.82 -17.78
C THR A 424 -20.25 -15.59 -17.72
#